data_AF-A0A0K8J649-F1
#
_entry.id   AF-A0A0K8J649-F1
#
_cell.length_a   1.000
_cell.length_b   1.000
_cell.length_c   1.000
_cell.angle_alpha   90.00
_cell.angle_beta   90.00
_cell.angle_gamma   90.00
#
_symmetry.space_group_name_H-M   'P 1'
#
loop_
_entity.id
_entity.type
_entity.pdbx_description
1 polymer ?
#
loop_
_entity_poly.entity_id
_entity_poly.type
_entity_poly.pdbx_seq_one_letter_code
_entity_poly.pdbx_strand_id
1 'polypeptide(L)'
;MVYLCGDIHGVLDVQKIVDFFEAEEEKVHPNEDRFLIILGDTSICWDNGSYDKKVRAILSELPVSAVLFIDGNHENFDILEEFPLVEWNGGLVHEIDSGIIHLIRGQVYVV
;
A
#
# COMPACT_ATOMS: atom_id res chain seq x y z
N MET A 1 9.35 -2.44 11.83
CA MET A 1 8.28 -1.53 12.31
C MET A 1 7.08 -1.51 11.36
N VAL A 2 5.87 -1.42 11.91
CA VAL A 2 4.61 -1.34 11.15
C VAL A 2 3.89 -0.04 11.46
N TYR A 3 3.49 0.68 10.42
CA TYR A 3 2.63 1.86 10.45
C TYR A 3 1.25 1.49 9.91
N LEU A 4 0.21 2.03 10.52
CA LEU A 4 -1.17 1.83 10.09
C LEU A 4 -1.78 3.19 9.71
N CYS A 5 -2.47 3.25 8.59
CA CYS A 5 -3.34 4.36 8.27
C CYS A 5 -4.71 3.87 7.79
N GLY A 6 -5.72 4.72 7.95
CA GLY A 6 -7.02 4.50 7.35
C GLY A 6 -7.02 4.89 5.88
N ASP A 7 -8.23 5.14 5.38
CA ASP A 7 -8.53 5.44 4.00
C ASP A 7 -7.73 6.62 3.44
N ILE A 8 -7.41 6.54 2.15
CA ILE A 8 -6.72 7.63 1.43
C ILE A 8 -7.48 8.13 0.20
N HIS A 9 -8.43 7.35 -0.31
CA HIS A 9 -9.25 7.70 -1.48
C HIS A 9 -8.39 8.28 -2.63
N GLY A 10 -7.25 7.62 -2.89
CA GLY A 10 -6.26 8.02 -3.88
C GLY A 10 -5.64 9.38 -3.59
N VAL A 11 -5.69 10.27 -4.58
CA VAL A 11 -5.04 11.60 -4.51
C VAL A 11 -5.71 12.56 -3.52
N LEU A 12 -6.88 12.21 -2.97
CA LEU A 12 -7.60 13.07 -2.04
C LEU A 12 -6.86 13.21 -0.71
N ASP A 13 -6.41 12.08 -0.13
CA ASP A 13 -5.84 12.07 1.22
C ASP A 13 -4.43 11.47 1.31
N VAL A 14 -3.84 10.99 0.20
CA VAL A 14 -2.46 10.43 0.20
C VAL A 14 -1.41 11.40 0.76
N GLN A 15 -1.62 12.72 0.64
CA GLN A 15 -0.68 13.72 1.18
C GLN A 15 -0.55 13.63 2.70
N LYS A 16 -1.59 13.19 3.43
CA LYS A 16 -1.52 13.02 4.89
C LYS A 16 -0.44 12.02 5.30
N ILE A 17 -0.18 11.00 4.47
CA ILE A 17 0.86 10.00 4.70
C ILE A 17 2.24 10.61 4.44
N VAL A 18 2.38 11.38 3.36
CA VAL A 18 3.62 12.09 3.04
C VAL A 18 4.00 13.02 4.19
N ASP A 19 3.06 13.87 4.62
CA ASP A 19 3.26 14.82 5.73
C ASP A 19 3.67 14.10 7.03
N PHE A 20 3.10 12.91 7.30
CA PHE A 20 3.47 12.10 8.46
C PHE A 20 4.93 11.60 8.38
N PHE A 21 5.36 11.08 7.24
CA PHE A 21 6.72 10.57 7.10
C PHE A 21 7.78 11.67 7.01
N GLU A 22 7.45 12.83 6.43
CA GLU A 22 8.30 14.02 6.45
C GLU A 22 8.49 14.55 7.89
N ALA A 23 7.44 14.49 8.73
CA ALA A 23 7.55 14.87 10.14
C ALA A 23 8.34 13.86 11.00
N GLU A 24 8.45 12.60 10.56
CA GLU A 24 9.12 11.50 11.27
C GLU A 24 10.58 11.27 10.82
N GLU A 25 11.12 12.08 9.91
CA GLU A 25 12.41 11.89 9.22
C GLU A 25 13.61 11.66 10.16
N GLU A 26 13.55 12.16 11.40
CA GLU A 26 14.62 11.97 12.41
C GLU A 26 14.75 10.52 12.95
N LYS A 27 13.86 9.58 12.59
CA LYS A 27 13.80 8.21 13.17
C LYS A 27 14.02 7.08 12.15
N VAL A 28 14.64 7.35 11.01
CA VAL A 28 14.91 6.31 10.00
C VAL A 28 16.19 5.54 10.33
N HIS A 29 16.04 4.31 10.80
CA HIS A 29 17.15 3.38 11.00
C HIS A 29 17.40 2.56 9.73
N PRO A 30 18.60 2.62 9.11
CA PRO A 30 18.87 2.04 7.80
C PRO A 30 18.68 0.51 7.67
N ASN A 31 18.54 -0.21 8.78
CA ASN A 31 18.58 -1.67 8.83
C ASN A 31 17.29 -2.28 9.40
N GLU A 32 16.21 -1.51 9.53
CA GLU A 32 14.94 -2.01 10.02
C GLU A 32 13.90 -2.03 8.90
N ASP A 33 13.27 -3.19 8.68
CA ASP A 33 12.14 -3.28 7.76
C ASP A 33 10.96 -2.44 8.27
N ARG A 34 10.41 -1.61 7.39
CA ARG A 34 9.32 -0.69 7.71
C ARG A 34 8.17 -0.93 6.75
N PHE A 35 6.97 -1.13 7.28
CA PHE A 35 5.79 -1.37 6.45
C PHE A 35 4.72 -0.33 6.75
N LEU A 36 4.11 0.22 5.72
CA LEU A 36 2.86 0.96 5.85
C LEU A 36 1.71 0.03 5.46
N ILE A 37 0.70 -0.10 6.31
CA ILE A 37 -0.53 -0.83 5.99
C ILE A 37 -1.69 0.14 5.93
N ILE A 38 -2.29 0.27 4.74
CA ILE A 38 -3.51 1.06 4.49
C ILE A 38 -4.72 0.16 4.69
N LEU A 39 -5.63 0.54 5.58
CA LEU A 39 -6.71 -0.32 6.07
C LEU A 39 -8.00 -0.31 5.23
N GLY A 40 -7.90 0.07 3.96
CA GLY A 40 -9.01 0.09 3.01
C GLY A 40 -9.10 1.40 2.20
N ASP A 41 -10.05 1.44 1.27
CA ASP A 41 -10.45 2.61 0.48
C ASP A 41 -9.26 3.42 -0.03
N THR A 42 -8.40 2.72 -0.76
CA THR A 42 -7.10 3.22 -1.20
C THR A 42 -7.18 3.95 -2.53
N SER A 43 -8.05 3.50 -3.44
CA SER A 43 -8.07 3.93 -4.84
C SER A 43 -6.67 3.87 -5.49
N ILE A 44 -5.85 2.88 -5.10
CA ILE A 44 -4.55 2.59 -5.72
C ILE A 44 -4.74 1.91 -7.08
N CYS A 45 -5.84 1.18 -7.22
CA CYS A 45 -6.19 0.44 -8.42
C CYS A 45 -7.71 0.48 -8.67
N TRP A 46 -8.15 1.49 -9.41
CA TRP A 46 -9.54 1.71 -9.77
C TRP A 46 -9.81 1.52 -11.27
N ASP A 47 -8.95 2.07 -12.13
CA ASP A 47 -9.07 1.96 -13.59
C ASP A 47 -7.70 1.81 -14.29
N ASN A 48 -6.63 1.69 -13.50
CA ASN A 48 -5.23 1.69 -13.94
C ASN A 48 -4.85 2.94 -14.77
N GLY A 49 -5.61 4.02 -14.59
CA GLY A 49 -5.47 5.29 -15.28
C GLY A 49 -4.35 6.15 -14.71
N SER A 50 -4.39 7.45 -15.03
CA SER A 50 -3.36 8.40 -14.61
C SER A 50 -3.41 8.70 -13.10
N TYR A 51 -4.60 8.63 -12.48
CA TYR A 51 -4.76 8.88 -11.04
C TYR A 51 -4.13 7.76 -10.22
N ASP A 52 -4.45 6.50 -10.52
CA ASP A 52 -3.84 5.31 -9.91
C ASP A 52 -2.31 5.37 -9.99
N LYS A 53 -1.77 5.65 -11.18
CA LYS A 53 -0.31 5.79 -11.39
C LYS A 53 0.30 6.91 -10.54
N LYS A 54 -0.40 8.03 -10.37
CA LYS A 54 0.05 9.13 -9.52
C LYS A 54 0.07 8.72 -8.05
N VAL A 55 -0.97 8.02 -7.57
CA VAL A 55 -1.02 7.49 -6.20
C VAL A 55 0.14 6.53 -5.96
N ARG A 56 0.35 5.56 -6.86
CA ARG A 56 1.46 4.59 -6.77
C ARG A 56 2.82 5.28 -6.75
N ALA A 57 3.04 6.25 -7.62
CA ALA A 57 4.29 7.01 -7.67
C ALA A 57 4.54 7.81 -6.38
N ILE A 58 3.51 8.30 -5.69
CA ILE A 58 3.66 8.96 -4.39
C ILE A 58 4.01 7.93 -3.31
N LEU A 59 3.29 6.81 -3.29
CA LEU A 59 3.49 5.74 -2.30
C LEU A 59 4.87 5.06 -2.42
N SER A 60 5.41 4.93 -3.64
CA SER A 60 6.72 4.31 -3.89
C SER A 60 7.91 5.13 -3.37
N GLU A 61 7.73 6.44 -3.15
CA GLU A 61 8.77 7.34 -2.63
C GLU A 61 8.77 7.40 -1.09
N LEU A 62 7.82 6.75 -0.42
CA LEU A 62 7.76 6.74 1.03
C LEU A 62 8.97 5.98 1.62
N PRO A 63 9.50 6.40 2.78
CA PRO A 63 10.65 5.77 3.43
C PRO A 63 10.25 4.48 4.18
N VAL A 64 9.67 3.52 3.46
CA VAL A 64 9.23 2.20 3.93
C VAL A 64 9.71 1.11 2.97
N SER A 65 9.90 -0.11 3.48
CA SER A 65 10.27 -1.29 2.69
C SER A 65 9.16 -1.71 1.72
N ALA A 66 7.90 -1.57 2.13
CA ALA A 66 6.74 -1.77 1.26
C ALA A 66 5.50 -1.02 1.78
N VAL A 67 4.62 -0.67 0.85
CA VAL A 67 3.26 -0.24 1.12
C VAL A 67 2.34 -1.43 0.89
N LEU A 68 1.63 -1.79 1.95
CA LEU A 68 0.66 -2.87 1.98
C LEU A 68 -0.73 -2.27 2.09
N PHE A 69 -1.72 -2.92 1.51
CA PHE A 69 -3.12 -2.55 1.78
C PHE A 69 -4.01 -3.78 1.84
N ILE A 70 -5.13 -3.61 2.53
CA ILE A 70 -6.25 -4.55 2.56
C ILE A 70 -7.47 -3.91 1.92
N ASP A 71 -8.42 -4.73 1.51
CA ASP A 71 -9.67 -4.27 0.92
C ASP A 71 -10.46 -3.33 1.83
N GLY A 72 -10.90 -2.21 1.27
CA GLY A 72 -12.05 -1.45 1.77
C GLY A 72 -13.35 -1.86 1.08
N ASN A 73 -14.36 -0.99 1.11
CA ASN A 73 -15.59 -1.16 0.32
C ASN A 73 -15.55 -0.40 -1.01
N HIS A 74 -14.62 0.53 -1.19
CA HIS A 74 -14.40 1.28 -2.43
C HIS A 74 -13.12 0.83 -3.14
N GLU A 75 -13.05 -0.46 -3.47
CA GLU A 75 -12.00 -1.02 -4.32
C GLU A 75 -12.60 -1.62 -5.59
N ASN A 76 -11.84 -1.59 -6.70
CA ASN A 76 -12.24 -2.27 -7.92
C ASN A 76 -11.75 -3.72 -7.91
N PHE A 77 -12.55 -4.60 -7.31
CA PHE A 77 -12.23 -6.02 -7.17
C PHE A 77 -12.02 -6.73 -8.51
N ASP A 78 -12.78 -6.36 -9.55
CA ASP A 78 -12.63 -6.97 -10.88
C ASP A 78 -11.22 -6.75 -11.42
N ILE A 79 -10.66 -5.54 -11.25
CA ILE A 79 -9.29 -5.24 -11.67
C ILE A 79 -8.26 -5.86 -10.73
N LEU A 80 -8.51 -5.86 -9.41
CA LEU A 80 -7.56 -6.46 -8.44
C LEU A 80 -7.33 -7.94 -8.73
N GLU A 81 -8.37 -8.68 -9.13
CA GLU A 81 -8.28 -10.10 -9.49
C GLU A 81 -7.57 -10.36 -10.83
N GLU A 82 -7.29 -9.33 -11.64
CA GLU A 82 -6.47 -9.47 -12.85
C GLU A 82 -4.96 -9.54 -12.54
N PHE A 83 -4.55 -9.09 -11.35
CA PHE A 83 -3.14 -9.15 -10.94
C PHE A 83 -2.72 -10.57 -10.58
N PRO A 84 -1.47 -10.97 -10.90
CA PRO A 84 -1.00 -12.31 -10.56
C PRO A 84 -0.89 -12.48 -9.05
N LEU A 85 -1.25 -13.68 -8.58
CA LEU A 85 -1.00 -14.11 -7.22
C LEU A 85 0.45 -14.57 -7.07
N VAL A 86 1.14 -14.02 -6.08
CA VAL A 86 2.52 -14.40 -5.74
C VAL A 86 2.63 -14.72 -4.24
N GLU A 87 3.54 -15.62 -3.87
CA GLU A 87 3.84 -15.88 -2.46
C GLU A 87 4.68 -14.74 -1.88
N TRP A 88 4.25 -14.19 -0.75
CA TRP A 88 4.95 -13.15 -0.03
C TRP A 88 4.72 -13.28 1.47
N ASN A 89 5.81 -13.29 2.25
CA ASN A 89 5.81 -13.32 3.72
C ASN A 89 4.81 -14.29 4.39
N GLY A 90 4.65 -15.49 3.82
CA GLY A 90 3.84 -16.56 4.40
C GLY A 90 2.40 -16.65 3.88
N GLY A 91 1.99 -15.79 2.94
CA GLY A 91 0.68 -15.87 2.29
C GLY A 91 0.74 -15.50 0.81
N LEU A 92 -0.38 -15.62 0.11
CA LEU A 92 -0.53 -15.14 -1.26
C LEU A 92 -0.90 -13.64 -1.27
N VAL A 93 -0.40 -12.89 -2.25
CA VAL A 93 -0.71 -11.46 -2.43
C VAL A 93 -0.94 -11.14 -3.89
N HIS A 94 -1.60 -10.01 -4.19
CA HIS A 94 -1.47 -9.39 -5.51
C HIS A 94 -0.34 -8.35 -5.46
N GLU A 95 0.63 -8.46 -6.37
CA GLU A 95 1.66 -7.43 -6.56
C GLU A 95 1.13 -6.38 -7.54
N ILE A 96 0.77 -5.20 -7.03
CA ILE A 96 0.14 -4.14 -7.82
C ILE A 96 1.17 -3.30 -8.56
N ASP A 97 2.28 -3.02 -7.87
CA ASP A 97 3.48 -2.37 -8.39
C ASP A 97 4.67 -2.75 -7.49
N SER A 98 5.89 -2.40 -7.89
CA SER A 98 7.10 -2.65 -7.11
C SER A 98 6.98 -2.04 -5.71
N GLY A 99 6.90 -2.89 -4.68
CA GLY A 99 6.75 -2.46 -3.28
C GLY A 99 5.35 -2.00 -2.89
N ILE A 100 4.34 -2.19 -3.75
CA ILE A 100 2.92 -1.91 -3.46
C ILE A 100 2.12 -3.21 -3.57
N ILE A 101 1.67 -3.72 -2.43
CA ILE A 101 1.17 -5.09 -2.30
C ILE A 101 -0.23 -5.10 -1.70
N HIS A 102 -1.14 -5.82 -2.35
CA HIS A 102 -2.47 -6.12 -1.81
C HIS A 102 -2.42 -7.41 -1.00
N LEU A 103 -2.65 -7.30 0.31
CA LEU A 103 -2.83 -8.43 1.22
C LEU A 103 -4.24 -9.01 1.07
N ILE A 104 -4.37 -10.15 0.39
CA ILE A 104 -5.66 -10.74 0.06
C ILE A 104 -6.31 -11.42 1.28
N ARG A 105 -7.64 -11.47 1.26
CA ARG A 105 -8.43 -12.05 2.36
C ARG A 105 -8.11 -13.52 2.61
N GLY A 106 -8.14 -13.91 3.88
CA GLY A 106 -8.01 -15.31 4.31
C GLY A 106 -6.56 -15.82 4.41
N GLN A 107 -5.57 -14.96 4.21
CA GLN A 107 -4.15 -15.27 4.37
C GLN A 107 -3.61 -14.80 5.73
N VAL A 108 -2.45 -15.30 6.11
CA VAL A 108 -1.70 -14.88 7.31
C VAL A 108 -0.30 -14.48 6.86
N TYR A 109 0.18 -13.31 7.33
CA TYR A 109 1.46 -12.75 6.92
C TYR A 109 2.37 -12.48 8.11
N VAL A 110 3.68 -12.58 7.88
CA VAL A 110 4.72 -12.13 8.80
C VAL A 110 5.20 -10.75 8.35
N VAL A 111 4.96 -9.72 9.15
CA VAL A 111 5.19 -8.31 8.82
C VAL A 111 5.88 -7.61 9.98
#